data_AF-A0A8H4XKR3-F1
#
_entry.id   AF-A0A8H4XKR3-F1
#
_cell.length_a   1.000
_cell.length_b   1.000
_cell.length_c   1.000
_cell.angle_alpha   90.00
_cell.angle_beta   90.00
_cell.angle_gamma   90.00
#
_symmetry.space_group_name_H-M   'P 1'
#
loop_
_entity.id
_entity.type
_entity.pdbx_description
1 polymer ?
#
loop_
_entity_poly.entity_id
_entity_poly.type
_entity_poly.pdbx_seq_one_letter_code
_entity_poly.pdbx_strand_id
1 'polypeptide(L)'
;MLSSWVAKEARPISLRQLMVFGRSLTESRLISSANYVRTELPTRIAHRLRDMQRLPYVVVSNPHIKYVYDLYYNAFDTFRKIKEVKTLDDNDRMCELISQNLKGHLTVIPKLAMGILECGGLMNPNDLDKFMNTILRSRISRRVIAEQHLSLTETYNSPNFSPGAKLSESDFIGEVFIKCYAKDVIERCSKAATALARSTNGPDVQIPEIKVDGHFDASFPYILSHLEYIIGELLRNGVQAVIDRHQTLHPDPDAVKPHPIEITICENQQHVIIRICDRGGGIPRAELPYLWSFSKGPQSQRRLENLAQVPKMAATMQELHAEEELGRADLKTPPYQSSLSSLTSRPPNLRLGMGLPLSRVYAEYWAGNLELHSLEGYGVDVFLQISRLGNKNEQLTTRASMDAL
;
A
#
# COMPACT_ATOMS: atom_id res chain seq x y z
N MET A 1 -1.25 0.80 -31.74
CA MET A 1 -0.40 -0.07 -30.88
C MET A 1 -0.93 -0.19 -29.45
N LEU A 2 -1.28 0.91 -28.75
CA LEU A 2 -1.91 0.83 -27.41
C LEU A 2 -3.25 0.06 -27.42
N SER A 3 -4.09 0.28 -28.44
CA SER A 3 -5.43 -0.32 -28.53
C SER A 3 -5.45 -1.86 -28.47
N SER A 4 -4.44 -2.54 -29.04
CA SER A 4 -4.38 -4.00 -28.99
C SER A 4 -4.05 -4.54 -27.60
N TRP A 5 -3.31 -3.78 -26.79
CA TRP A 5 -3.05 -4.11 -25.39
C TRP A 5 -4.23 -3.80 -24.50
N VAL A 6 -4.93 -2.68 -24.75
CA VAL A 6 -6.17 -2.33 -24.06
C VAL A 6 -7.26 -3.39 -24.28
N ALA A 7 -7.29 -4.02 -25.46
CA ALA A 7 -8.26 -5.06 -25.77
C ALA A 7 -8.06 -6.36 -24.97
N LYS A 8 -6.86 -6.61 -24.43
CA LYS A 8 -6.56 -7.80 -23.61
C LYS A 8 -7.19 -7.65 -22.23
N GLU A 9 -7.62 -8.78 -21.66
CA GLU A 9 -8.09 -8.83 -20.29
C GLU A 9 -6.92 -9.04 -19.33
N ALA A 10 -6.94 -8.31 -18.21
CA ALA A 10 -6.00 -8.55 -17.12
C ALA A 10 -6.43 -9.82 -16.37
N ARG A 11 -5.48 -10.71 -16.07
CA ARG A 11 -5.78 -11.96 -15.35
C ARG A 11 -5.59 -11.73 -13.85
N PRO A 12 -6.66 -11.70 -13.05
CA PRO A 12 -6.51 -11.45 -11.62
C PRO A 12 -5.87 -12.65 -10.91
N ILE A 13 -5.04 -12.36 -9.91
CA ILE A 13 -4.42 -13.35 -9.03
C ILE A 13 -5.01 -13.33 -7.62
N SER A 14 -4.89 -14.43 -6.89
CA SER A 14 -5.17 -14.53 -5.45
C SER A 14 -3.89 -14.78 -4.65
N LEU A 15 -3.91 -14.45 -3.35
CA LEU A 15 -2.80 -14.75 -2.44
C LEU A 15 -2.49 -16.26 -2.43
N ARG A 16 -3.54 -17.11 -2.45
CA ARG A 16 -3.40 -18.56 -2.54
C ARG A 16 -2.67 -19.01 -3.80
N GLN A 17 -2.96 -18.41 -4.96
CA GLN A 17 -2.25 -18.72 -6.20
C GLN A 17 -0.77 -18.35 -6.12
N LEU A 18 -0.45 -17.16 -5.57
CA LEU A 18 0.94 -16.74 -5.38
C LEU A 18 1.72 -17.72 -4.48
N MET A 19 1.12 -18.14 -3.36
CA MET A 19 1.72 -19.12 -2.45
C MET A 19 1.93 -20.48 -3.13
N VAL A 20 0.89 -21.03 -3.76
CA VAL A 20 0.96 -22.35 -4.43
C VAL A 20 1.97 -22.33 -5.57
N PHE A 21 2.11 -21.18 -6.24
CA PHE A 21 3.08 -21.01 -7.30
C PHE A 21 4.52 -21.11 -6.77
N GLY A 22 4.85 -20.37 -5.70
CA GLY A 22 6.23 -20.35 -5.22
C GLY A 22 6.66 -21.52 -4.33
N ARG A 23 5.74 -22.36 -3.82
CA ARG A 23 6.06 -23.54 -2.97
C ARG A 23 7.09 -24.51 -3.55
N SER A 24 7.15 -24.65 -4.86
CA SER A 24 8.17 -25.46 -5.54
C SER A 24 8.70 -24.69 -6.73
N LEU A 25 9.73 -23.89 -6.47
CA LEU A 25 10.35 -23.05 -7.48
C LEU A 25 11.38 -23.85 -8.28
N THR A 26 11.23 -23.83 -9.61
CA THR A 26 12.13 -24.44 -10.59
C THR A 26 12.43 -23.40 -11.67
N GLU A 27 13.49 -23.61 -12.45
CA GLU A 27 13.82 -22.76 -13.60
C GLU A 27 12.62 -22.57 -14.54
N SER A 28 11.94 -23.66 -14.90
CA SER A 28 10.76 -23.62 -15.77
C SER A 28 9.62 -22.78 -15.19
N ARG A 29 9.40 -22.84 -13.87
CA ARG A 29 8.39 -22.01 -13.21
C ARG A 29 8.83 -20.56 -13.12
N LEU A 30 10.11 -20.28 -12.86
CA LEU A 30 10.63 -18.93 -12.84
C LEU A 30 10.46 -18.25 -14.22
N ILE A 31 10.82 -18.95 -15.30
CA ILE A 31 10.61 -18.49 -16.68
C ILE A 31 9.12 -18.30 -16.99
N SER A 32 8.25 -19.19 -16.49
CA SER A 32 6.80 -19.04 -16.62
C SER A 32 6.29 -17.79 -15.90
N SER A 33 6.79 -17.50 -14.70
CA SER A 33 6.51 -16.28 -13.94
C SER A 33 6.97 -15.03 -14.70
N ALA A 34 8.19 -15.04 -15.23
CA ALA A 34 8.72 -13.94 -16.03
C ALA A 34 7.83 -13.65 -17.24
N ASN A 35 7.39 -14.69 -17.95
CA ASN A 35 6.48 -14.54 -19.08
C ASN A 35 5.06 -14.08 -18.68
N TYR A 36 4.57 -14.48 -17.51
CA TYR A 36 3.35 -13.94 -16.94
C TYR A 36 3.49 -12.43 -16.72
N VAL A 37 4.52 -11.98 -15.99
CA VAL A 37 4.79 -10.57 -15.72
C VAL A 37 4.97 -9.75 -17.01
N ARG A 38 5.69 -10.32 -17.99
CA ARG A 38 5.94 -9.72 -19.32
C ARG A 38 4.64 -9.39 -20.05
N THR A 39 3.61 -10.19 -19.85
CA THR A 39 2.30 -9.99 -20.49
C THR A 39 1.36 -9.12 -19.65
N GLU A 40 1.36 -9.29 -18.32
CA GLU A 40 0.44 -8.59 -17.42
C GLU A 40 0.81 -7.13 -17.18
N LEU A 41 2.09 -6.80 -16.93
CA LEU A 41 2.52 -5.43 -16.68
C LEU A 41 2.11 -4.46 -17.80
N PRO A 42 2.48 -4.67 -19.08
CA PRO A 42 2.08 -3.76 -20.15
C PRO A 42 0.57 -3.76 -20.38
N THR A 43 -0.15 -4.87 -20.15
CA THR A 43 -1.62 -4.91 -20.23
C THR A 43 -2.27 -4.02 -19.18
N ARG A 44 -1.89 -4.18 -17.91
CA ARG A 44 -2.42 -3.39 -16.77
C ARG A 44 -2.05 -1.90 -16.89
N ILE A 45 -0.86 -1.57 -17.40
CA ILE A 45 -0.46 -0.18 -17.67
C ILE A 45 -1.28 0.39 -18.83
N ALA A 46 -1.52 -0.38 -19.91
CA ALA A 46 -2.30 0.08 -21.04
C ALA A 46 -3.73 0.47 -20.67
N HIS A 47 -4.38 -0.29 -19.76
CA HIS A 47 -5.69 0.06 -19.22
C HIS A 47 -5.66 1.42 -18.50
N ARG A 48 -4.66 1.68 -17.65
CA ARG A 48 -4.52 2.97 -16.97
C ARG A 48 -4.20 4.13 -17.92
N LEU A 49 -3.40 3.90 -18.95
CA LEU A 49 -3.19 4.90 -20.02
C LEU A 49 -4.49 5.23 -20.73
N ARG A 50 -5.33 4.23 -21.01
CA ARG A 50 -6.66 4.45 -21.61
C ARG A 50 -7.57 5.25 -20.68
N ASP A 51 -7.56 4.96 -19.38
CA ASP A 51 -8.35 5.71 -18.39
C ASP A 51 -7.93 7.18 -18.35
N MET A 52 -6.62 7.44 -18.32
CA MET A 52 -6.09 8.81 -18.39
C MET A 52 -6.47 9.53 -19.68
N GLN A 53 -6.45 8.83 -20.84
CA GLN A 53 -6.85 9.39 -22.13
C GLN A 53 -8.34 9.73 -22.23
N ARG A 54 -9.19 9.15 -21.38
CA ARG A 54 -10.64 9.41 -21.32
C ARG A 54 -11.01 10.57 -20.40
N LEU A 55 -10.07 11.07 -19.59
CA LEU A 55 -10.31 12.23 -18.75
C LEU A 55 -10.53 13.50 -19.61
N PRO A 56 -11.26 14.50 -19.09
CA PRO A 56 -11.39 15.80 -19.75
C PRO A 56 -10.01 16.41 -20.05
N TYR A 57 -9.87 17.05 -21.21
CA TYR A 57 -8.60 17.64 -21.65
C TYR A 57 -7.96 18.52 -20.57
N VAL A 58 -8.76 19.35 -19.90
CA VAL A 58 -8.29 20.25 -18.84
C VAL A 58 -7.63 19.51 -17.67
N VAL A 59 -8.09 18.28 -17.35
CA VAL A 59 -7.52 17.44 -16.29
C VAL A 59 -6.23 16.77 -16.76
N VAL A 60 -6.21 16.26 -18.00
CA VAL A 60 -5.02 15.60 -18.57
C VAL A 60 -3.88 16.59 -18.81
N SER A 61 -4.21 17.83 -19.16
CA SER A 61 -3.25 18.92 -19.34
C SER A 61 -2.61 19.41 -18.05
N ASN A 62 -3.13 19.02 -16.87
CA ASN A 62 -2.49 19.33 -15.60
C ASN A 62 -1.04 18.79 -15.58
N PRO A 63 -0.04 19.60 -15.19
CA PRO A 63 1.38 19.19 -15.25
C PRO A 63 1.69 17.92 -14.46
N HIS A 64 1.03 17.69 -13.33
CA HIS A 64 1.26 16.51 -12.50
C HIS A 64 0.60 15.26 -13.08
N ILE A 65 -0.63 15.37 -13.59
CA ILE A 65 -1.31 14.26 -14.27
C ILE A 65 -0.55 13.88 -15.54
N LYS A 66 -0.13 14.88 -16.34
CA LYS A 66 0.70 14.68 -17.53
C LYS A 66 2.02 13.98 -17.21
N TYR A 67 2.72 14.40 -16.15
CA TYR A 67 3.96 13.76 -15.73
C TYR A 67 3.76 12.27 -15.41
N VAL A 68 2.69 11.92 -14.71
CA VAL A 68 2.37 10.52 -14.38
C VAL A 68 1.97 9.74 -15.64
N TYR A 69 1.23 10.36 -16.56
CA TYR A 69 0.92 9.77 -17.86
C TYR A 69 2.21 9.44 -18.64
N ASP A 70 3.15 10.37 -18.72
CA ASP A 70 4.41 10.20 -19.44
C ASP A 70 5.26 9.08 -18.80
N LEU A 71 5.31 8.98 -17.46
CA LEU A 71 5.94 7.86 -16.75
C LEU A 71 5.30 6.50 -17.13
N TYR A 72 3.97 6.41 -17.10
CA TYR A 72 3.26 5.18 -17.45
C TYR A 72 3.42 4.83 -18.92
N TYR A 73 3.48 5.83 -19.79
CA TYR A 73 3.70 5.63 -21.22
C TYR A 73 5.10 5.05 -21.48
N ASN A 74 6.13 5.60 -20.83
CA ASN A 74 7.49 5.10 -20.92
C ASN A 74 7.62 3.67 -20.37
N ALA A 75 6.97 3.39 -19.24
CA ALA A 75 6.92 2.05 -18.67
C ALA A 75 6.23 1.05 -19.62
N PHE A 76 5.09 1.43 -20.19
CA PHE A 76 4.38 0.63 -21.19
C PHE A 76 5.25 0.36 -22.42
N ASP A 77 5.92 1.39 -22.94
CA ASP A 77 6.78 1.28 -24.11
C ASP A 77 8.00 0.39 -23.85
N THR A 78 8.55 0.44 -22.64
CA THR A 78 9.63 -0.46 -22.19
C THR A 78 9.14 -1.90 -22.12
N PHE A 79 8.09 -2.18 -21.35
CA PHE A 79 7.64 -3.55 -21.09
C PHE A 79 7.08 -4.23 -22.34
N ARG A 80 6.38 -3.51 -23.23
CA ARG A 80 5.79 -4.11 -24.45
C ARG A 80 6.85 -4.61 -25.45
N LYS A 81 8.09 -4.11 -25.34
CA LYS A 81 9.21 -4.47 -26.24
C LYS A 81 9.98 -5.69 -25.73
N ILE A 82 9.75 -6.12 -24.49
CA ILE A 82 10.40 -7.30 -23.92
C ILE A 82 9.98 -8.54 -24.70
N LYS A 83 10.97 -9.24 -25.27
CA LYS A 83 10.78 -10.49 -26.00
C LYS A 83 10.46 -11.63 -25.04
N GLU A 84 10.10 -12.78 -25.59
CA GLU A 84 9.86 -13.96 -24.78
C GLU A 84 11.10 -14.35 -23.98
N VAL A 85 10.92 -14.46 -22.66
CA VAL A 85 11.96 -14.89 -21.74
C VAL A 85 12.12 -16.38 -21.91
N LYS A 86 13.31 -16.82 -22.32
CA LYS A 86 13.60 -18.25 -22.56
C LYS A 86 14.72 -18.77 -21.66
N THR A 87 15.52 -17.87 -21.10
CA THR A 87 16.70 -18.19 -20.30
C THR A 87 16.68 -17.41 -18.98
N LEU A 88 17.52 -17.83 -18.03
CA LEU A 88 17.73 -17.10 -16.79
C LEU A 88 18.40 -15.73 -17.02
N ASP A 89 19.27 -15.59 -18.01
CA ASP A 89 19.87 -14.29 -18.39
C ASP A 89 18.81 -13.31 -18.94
N ASP A 90 17.84 -13.81 -19.73
CA ASP A 90 16.68 -12.99 -20.14
C ASP A 90 15.85 -12.54 -18.92
N ASN A 91 15.70 -13.42 -17.93
CA ASN A 91 14.97 -13.15 -16.69
C ASN A 91 15.67 -12.06 -15.86
N ASP A 92 16.99 -12.14 -15.71
CA ASP A 92 17.76 -11.21 -14.90
C ASP A 92 17.72 -9.79 -15.51
N ARG A 93 17.88 -9.69 -16.84
CA ARG A 93 17.70 -8.42 -17.57
C ARG A 93 16.29 -7.85 -17.43
N MET A 94 15.27 -8.73 -17.43
CA MET A 94 13.90 -8.30 -17.20
C MET A 94 13.70 -7.80 -15.77
N CYS A 95 14.31 -8.45 -14.77
CA CYS A 95 14.28 -8.04 -13.37
C CYS A 95 14.91 -6.64 -13.19
N GLU A 96 16.05 -6.36 -13.84
CA GLU A 96 16.66 -5.03 -13.84
C GLU A 96 15.70 -3.95 -14.35
N LEU A 97 15.02 -4.20 -15.48
CA LEU A 97 14.04 -3.26 -16.04
C LEU A 97 12.83 -3.06 -15.11
N ILE A 98 12.35 -4.12 -14.46
CA ILE A 98 11.28 -4.03 -13.47
C ILE A 98 11.72 -3.14 -12.30
N SER A 99 12.89 -3.41 -11.71
CA SER A 99 13.41 -2.68 -10.56
C SER A 99 13.59 -1.20 -10.87
N GLN A 100 14.14 -0.85 -12.04
CA GLN A 100 14.26 0.54 -12.50
C GLN A 100 12.89 1.24 -12.61
N ASN A 101 11.89 0.55 -13.18
CA ASN A 101 10.53 1.11 -13.30
C ASN A 101 9.84 1.27 -11.95
N LEU A 102 10.00 0.32 -11.02
CA LEU A 102 9.45 0.44 -9.66
C LEU A 102 10.04 1.65 -8.91
N LYS A 103 11.34 1.92 -9.08
CA LYS A 103 12.04 3.10 -8.54
C LYS A 103 11.52 4.40 -9.15
N GLY A 104 11.39 4.46 -10.48
CA GLY A 104 10.86 5.64 -11.18
C GLY A 104 9.42 6.01 -10.77
N HIS A 105 8.62 5.03 -10.37
CA HIS A 105 7.21 5.22 -9.98
C HIS A 105 6.96 5.61 -8.52
N LEU A 106 8.00 5.89 -7.72
CA LEU A 106 7.86 6.39 -6.34
C LEU A 106 7.31 7.82 -6.27
N THR A 107 7.42 8.59 -7.35
CA THR A 107 6.88 9.96 -7.47
C THR A 107 5.39 9.98 -7.81
N VAL A 108 4.79 8.82 -8.15
CA VAL A 108 3.45 8.76 -8.75
C VAL A 108 2.35 9.18 -7.78
N ILE A 109 2.35 8.68 -6.53
CA ILE A 109 1.30 9.00 -5.54
C ILE A 109 1.23 10.50 -5.25
N PRO A 110 2.33 11.20 -4.89
CA PRO A 110 2.25 12.61 -4.56
C PRO A 110 1.89 13.46 -5.79
N LYS A 111 2.41 13.12 -6.99
CA LYS A 111 2.05 13.81 -8.23
C LYS A 111 0.58 13.63 -8.58
N LEU A 112 0.05 12.41 -8.51
CA LEU A 112 -1.39 12.19 -8.73
C LEU A 112 -2.23 12.96 -7.72
N ALA A 113 -1.87 12.94 -6.44
CA ALA A 113 -2.61 13.65 -5.40
C ALA A 113 -2.62 15.17 -5.63
N MET A 114 -1.48 15.77 -5.95
CA MET A 114 -1.39 17.20 -6.32
C MET A 114 -2.27 17.50 -7.55
N GLY A 115 -2.13 16.71 -8.62
CA GLY A 115 -2.91 16.92 -9.84
C GLY A 115 -4.41 16.80 -9.64
N ILE A 116 -4.87 15.85 -8.81
CA ILE A 116 -6.29 15.67 -8.49
C ILE A 116 -6.83 16.83 -7.64
N LEU A 117 -6.06 17.32 -6.67
CA LEU A 117 -6.44 18.49 -5.86
C LEU A 117 -6.51 19.76 -6.73
N GLU A 118 -5.54 19.98 -7.61
CA GLU A 118 -5.51 21.11 -8.55
C GLU A 118 -6.64 21.06 -9.59
N CYS A 119 -7.09 19.86 -9.95
CA CYS A 119 -8.24 19.67 -10.82
C CYS A 119 -9.58 19.80 -10.09
N GLY A 120 -9.58 20.16 -8.80
CA GLY A 120 -10.77 20.46 -8.02
C GLY A 120 -11.63 21.53 -8.71
N GLY A 121 -12.90 21.22 -8.95
CA GLY A 121 -13.84 22.11 -9.65
C GLY A 121 -13.84 22.01 -11.18
N LEU A 122 -12.89 21.28 -11.78
CA LEU A 122 -12.83 21.06 -13.24
C LEU A 122 -13.51 19.75 -13.67
N MET A 123 -13.75 18.85 -12.73
CA MET A 123 -14.43 17.57 -12.91
C MET A 123 -15.24 17.27 -11.65
N ASN A 124 -16.29 16.45 -11.77
CA ASN A 124 -17.05 15.99 -10.61
C ASN A 124 -16.09 15.35 -9.58
N PRO A 125 -16.07 15.79 -8.32
CA PRO A 125 -15.18 15.25 -7.28
C PRO A 125 -15.28 13.73 -7.10
N ASN A 126 -16.48 13.16 -7.27
CA ASN A 126 -16.66 11.71 -7.16
C ASN A 126 -15.98 10.96 -8.30
N ASP A 127 -15.93 11.53 -9.51
CA ASP A 127 -15.24 10.93 -10.65
C ASP A 127 -13.72 11.03 -10.49
N LEU A 128 -13.22 12.14 -9.95
CA LEU A 128 -11.81 12.30 -9.56
C LEU A 128 -11.40 11.27 -8.50
N ASP A 129 -12.23 11.07 -7.47
CA ASP A 129 -11.99 10.05 -6.44
C ASP A 129 -12.02 8.64 -7.03
N LYS A 130 -12.99 8.35 -7.92
CA LYS A 130 -13.08 7.05 -8.61
C LYS A 130 -11.85 6.78 -9.48
N PHE A 131 -11.37 7.80 -10.20
CA PHE A 131 -10.15 7.73 -10.99
C PHE A 131 -8.93 7.46 -10.10
N MET A 132 -8.78 8.18 -8.99
CA MET A 132 -7.67 8.00 -8.05
C MET A 132 -7.67 6.59 -7.45
N ASN A 133 -8.82 6.11 -6.97
CA ASN A 133 -8.98 4.73 -6.49
C ASN A 133 -8.59 3.69 -7.56
N THR A 134 -9.01 3.91 -8.81
CA THR A 134 -8.74 3.02 -9.96
C THR A 134 -7.25 2.95 -10.29
N ILE A 135 -6.53 4.07 -10.27
CA ILE A 135 -5.10 4.09 -10.51
C ILE A 135 -4.32 3.50 -9.35
N LEU A 136 -4.64 3.86 -8.11
CA LEU A 136 -3.96 3.34 -6.93
C LEU A 136 -4.09 1.83 -6.84
N ARG A 137 -5.29 1.28 -7.06
CA ARG A 137 -5.54 -0.17 -7.09
C ARG A 137 -4.72 -0.87 -8.18
N SER A 138 -4.67 -0.31 -9.39
CA SER A 138 -3.82 -0.83 -10.46
C SER A 138 -2.33 -0.69 -10.17
N ARG A 139 -1.91 0.36 -9.45
CA ARG A 139 -0.52 0.51 -9.01
C ARG A 139 -0.15 -0.60 -8.04
N ILE A 140 -0.95 -0.83 -6.99
CA ILE A 140 -0.77 -1.95 -6.05
C ILE A 140 -0.67 -3.26 -6.81
N SER A 141 -1.62 -3.50 -7.71
CA SER A 141 -1.66 -4.68 -8.56
C SER A 141 -0.38 -4.93 -9.38
N ARG A 142 0.11 -3.90 -10.08
CA ARG A 142 1.35 -3.98 -10.86
C ARG A 142 2.58 -4.18 -9.97
N ARG A 143 2.61 -3.58 -8.78
CA ARG A 143 3.70 -3.77 -7.82
C ARG A 143 3.73 -5.19 -7.28
N VAL A 144 2.60 -5.73 -6.83
CA VAL A 144 2.50 -7.11 -6.32
C VAL A 144 3.07 -8.11 -7.32
N ILE A 145 2.67 -8.05 -8.59
CA ILE A 145 3.16 -9.01 -9.58
C ILE A 145 4.64 -8.82 -9.91
N ALA A 146 5.14 -7.58 -9.86
CA ALA A 146 6.53 -7.25 -10.11
C ALA A 146 7.43 -7.71 -8.95
N GLU A 147 7.10 -7.29 -7.73
CA GLU A 147 7.84 -7.60 -6.50
C GLU A 147 7.82 -9.10 -6.20
N GLN A 148 6.68 -9.77 -6.40
CA GLN A 148 6.61 -11.23 -6.28
C GLN A 148 7.63 -11.90 -7.20
N HIS A 149 7.75 -11.44 -8.45
CA HIS A 149 8.67 -12.05 -9.38
C HIS A 149 10.14 -11.76 -9.02
N LEU A 150 10.46 -10.53 -8.63
CA LEU A 150 11.78 -10.16 -8.13
C LEU A 150 12.19 -11.03 -6.94
N SER A 151 11.31 -11.15 -5.94
CA SER A 151 11.56 -11.94 -4.72
C SER A 151 11.71 -13.44 -5.03
N LEU A 152 10.94 -13.98 -5.98
CA LEU A 152 11.14 -15.36 -6.45
C LEU A 152 12.50 -15.53 -7.15
N THR A 153 12.93 -14.59 -7.98
CA THR A 153 14.25 -14.62 -8.62
C THR A 153 15.38 -14.55 -7.60
N GLU A 154 15.29 -13.65 -6.61
CA GLU A 154 16.26 -13.55 -5.51
C GLU A 154 16.34 -14.85 -4.70
N THR A 155 15.19 -15.45 -4.39
CA THR A 155 15.13 -16.74 -3.68
C THR A 155 15.80 -17.84 -4.50
N TYR A 156 15.55 -17.90 -5.82
CA TYR A 156 16.13 -18.89 -6.72
C TYR A 156 17.65 -18.76 -6.80
N ASN A 157 18.17 -17.53 -6.81
CA ASN A 157 19.60 -17.22 -6.91
C ASN A 157 20.32 -17.28 -5.56
N SER A 158 19.62 -17.53 -4.46
CA SER A 158 20.20 -17.60 -3.12
C SER A 158 21.16 -18.80 -3.00
N PRO A 159 22.36 -18.65 -2.40
CA PRO A 159 23.35 -19.73 -2.29
C PRO A 159 22.83 -20.98 -1.56
N ASN A 160 21.83 -20.81 -0.69
CA ASN A 160 21.27 -21.87 0.13
C ASN A 160 20.01 -22.52 -0.52
N PHE A 161 19.59 -22.05 -1.69
CA PHE A 161 18.42 -22.59 -2.38
C PHE A 161 18.82 -23.73 -3.32
N SER A 162 18.10 -24.85 -3.21
CA SER A 162 18.22 -25.97 -4.15
C SER A 162 16.97 -26.03 -5.04
N PRO A 163 17.10 -25.96 -6.37
CA PRO A 163 15.96 -26.03 -7.29
C PRO A 163 15.07 -27.25 -7.02
N GLY A 164 13.75 -27.03 -6.91
CA GLY A 164 12.78 -28.09 -6.62
C GLY A 164 12.67 -28.52 -5.16
N ALA A 165 13.48 -27.98 -4.24
CA ALA A 165 13.26 -28.16 -2.81
C ALA A 165 11.93 -27.51 -2.39
N LYS A 166 11.21 -28.15 -1.45
CA LYS A 166 10.04 -27.53 -0.84
C LYS A 166 10.53 -26.42 0.09
N LEU A 167 10.09 -25.19 -0.14
CA LEU A 167 10.28 -24.10 0.82
C LEU A 167 9.62 -24.48 2.15
N SER A 168 10.27 -24.18 3.28
CA SER A 168 9.72 -24.46 4.62
C SER A 168 8.39 -23.74 4.82
N GLU A 169 7.44 -24.36 5.52
CA GLU A 169 6.13 -23.76 5.83
C GLU A 169 6.20 -22.58 6.82
N SER A 170 7.38 -22.33 7.41
CA SER A 170 7.67 -21.19 8.27
C SER A 170 8.03 -19.90 7.51
N ASP A 171 8.20 -19.98 6.18
CA ASP A 171 8.91 -18.95 5.42
C ASP A 171 8.02 -18.21 4.42
N PHE A 172 8.50 -17.04 4.01
CA PHE A 172 7.95 -16.22 2.92
C PHE A 172 7.92 -17.01 1.60
N ILE A 173 6.90 -16.77 0.77
CA ILE A 173 6.90 -17.18 -0.64
C ILE A 173 6.78 -15.93 -1.49
N GLY A 174 7.94 -15.43 -1.94
CA GLY A 174 8.02 -14.10 -2.51
C GLY A 174 7.57 -13.05 -1.48
N GLU A 175 6.60 -12.23 -1.86
CA GLU A 175 6.02 -11.19 -0.99
C GLU A 175 4.90 -11.70 -0.07
N VAL A 176 4.43 -12.94 -0.26
CA VAL A 176 3.33 -13.48 0.54
C VAL A 176 3.86 -14.20 1.77
N PHE A 177 3.41 -13.71 2.93
CA PHE A 177 3.67 -14.35 4.21
C PHE A 177 2.60 -15.41 4.46
N ILE A 178 2.99 -16.68 4.51
CA ILE A 178 2.07 -17.84 4.58
C ILE A 178 1.26 -17.82 5.88
N LYS A 179 1.93 -17.51 6.99
CA LYS A 179 1.37 -17.49 8.35
C LYS A 179 1.59 -16.11 8.97
N CYS A 180 0.80 -15.13 8.54
CA CYS A 180 0.80 -13.81 9.14
C CYS A 180 0.00 -13.82 10.45
N TYR A 181 0.70 -13.74 11.58
CA TYR A 181 0.04 -13.57 12.88
C TYR A 181 -0.32 -12.09 13.08
N ALA A 182 -1.61 -11.81 13.24
CA ALA A 182 -2.08 -10.43 13.41
C ALA A 182 -1.39 -9.69 14.56
N LYS A 183 -1.22 -10.38 15.70
CA LYS A 183 -0.61 -9.84 16.91
C LYS A 183 0.81 -9.31 16.64
N ASP A 184 1.66 -10.10 16.00
CA ASP A 184 3.05 -9.72 15.73
C ASP A 184 3.13 -8.46 14.86
N VAL A 185 2.26 -8.36 13.86
CA VAL A 185 2.20 -7.18 12.98
C VAL A 185 1.75 -5.95 13.76
N ILE A 186 0.68 -6.09 14.56
CA ILE A 186 0.17 -5.01 15.41
C ILE A 186 1.26 -4.53 16.36
N GLU A 187 1.94 -5.43 17.07
CA GLU A 187 3.00 -5.05 18.02
C GLU A 187 4.17 -4.31 17.34
N ARG A 188 4.58 -4.74 16.13
CA ARG A 188 5.59 -4.02 15.36
C ARG A 188 5.10 -2.61 15.00
N CYS A 189 3.89 -2.50 14.43
CA CYS A 189 3.30 -1.21 14.07
C CYS A 189 3.11 -0.30 15.30
N SER A 190 2.71 -0.83 16.45
CA SER A 190 2.56 -0.11 17.72
C SER A 190 3.88 0.51 18.17
N LYS A 191 4.99 -0.25 18.11
CA LYS A 191 6.34 0.25 18.44
C LYS A 191 6.74 1.38 17.51
N ALA A 192 6.54 1.23 16.19
CA ALA A 192 6.90 2.28 15.23
C ALA A 192 6.02 3.54 15.36
N ALA A 193 4.71 3.39 15.52
CA ALA A 193 3.79 4.51 15.72
C ALA A 193 4.12 5.29 17.00
N THR A 194 4.44 4.59 18.09
CA THR A 194 4.87 5.18 19.35
C THR A 194 6.20 5.93 19.21
N ALA A 195 7.20 5.31 18.56
CA ALA A 195 8.49 5.95 18.33
C ALA A 195 8.35 7.22 17.48
N LEU A 196 7.51 7.18 16.44
CA LEU A 196 7.22 8.32 15.58
C LEU A 196 6.49 9.44 16.34
N ALA A 197 5.51 9.09 17.18
CA ALA A 197 4.78 10.05 17.99
C ALA A 197 5.71 10.79 18.97
N ARG A 198 6.66 10.08 19.60
CA ARG A 198 7.68 10.70 20.47
C ARG A 198 8.64 11.61 19.69
N SER A 199 9.10 11.19 18.51
CA SER A 199 9.99 12.04 17.71
C SER A 199 9.32 13.32 17.24
N THR A 200 7.99 13.34 17.11
CA THR A 200 7.21 14.46 16.56
C THR A 200 6.77 15.45 17.62
N ASN A 201 6.30 14.93 18.76
CA ASN A 201 5.69 15.74 19.82
C ASN A 201 6.68 16.07 20.96
N GLY A 202 7.92 15.57 20.87
CA GLY A 202 8.97 15.77 21.88
C GLY A 202 9.11 14.59 22.85
N PRO A 203 10.23 14.51 23.60
CA PRO A 203 10.53 13.38 24.48
C PRO A 203 9.58 13.26 25.68
N ASP A 204 9.03 14.37 26.15
CA ASP A 204 8.20 14.45 27.36
C ASP A 204 6.71 14.19 27.09
N VAL A 205 6.33 13.94 25.83
CA VAL A 205 4.94 13.65 25.48
C VAL A 205 4.48 12.33 26.11
N GLN A 206 3.31 12.35 26.74
CA GLN A 206 2.68 11.13 27.21
C GLN A 206 2.07 10.36 26.05
N ILE A 207 2.61 9.17 25.76
CA ILE A 207 2.09 8.28 24.73
C ILE A 207 0.99 7.38 25.33
N PRO A 208 -0.15 7.21 24.66
CA PRO A 208 -1.16 6.24 25.09
C PRO A 208 -0.62 4.80 25.05
N GLU A 209 -0.95 4.03 26.08
CA GLU A 209 -0.72 2.58 26.08
C GLU A 209 -1.55 1.93 24.95
N ILE A 210 -0.98 0.95 24.23
CA ILE A 210 -1.71 0.18 23.23
C ILE A 210 -1.97 -1.21 23.81
N LYS A 211 -3.25 -1.54 24.00
CA LYS A 211 -3.70 -2.82 24.56
C LYS A 211 -4.26 -3.70 23.45
N VAL A 212 -3.79 -4.94 23.35
CA VAL A 212 -4.24 -5.90 22.35
C VAL A 212 -4.96 -7.05 23.03
N ASP A 213 -6.17 -7.38 22.58
CA ASP A 213 -6.97 -8.51 23.06
C ASP A 213 -7.58 -9.35 21.90
N GLY A 214 -8.25 -10.46 22.27
CA GLY A 214 -8.90 -11.37 21.32
C GLY A 214 -8.04 -12.57 20.92
N HIS A 215 -8.17 -13.01 19.66
CA HIS A 215 -7.55 -14.23 19.13
C HIS A 215 -6.08 -13.97 18.73
N PHE A 216 -5.15 -14.12 19.67
CA PHE A 216 -3.73 -13.87 19.43
C PHE A 216 -3.07 -14.81 18.42
N ASP A 217 -3.59 -16.04 18.29
CA ASP A 217 -3.07 -17.06 17.37
C ASP A 217 -3.66 -16.95 15.95
N ALA A 218 -4.45 -15.91 15.69
CA ALA A 218 -5.07 -15.67 14.39
C ALA A 218 -4.00 -15.51 13.31
N SER A 219 -3.96 -16.50 12.40
CA SER A 219 -3.00 -16.55 11.30
C SER A 219 -3.70 -16.70 9.95
N PHE A 220 -3.19 -15.95 8.97
CA PHE A 220 -3.75 -15.91 7.63
C PHE A 220 -2.65 -15.56 6.61
N PRO A 221 -2.78 -16.00 5.36
CA PRO A 221 -1.87 -15.58 4.30
C PRO A 221 -2.14 -14.12 3.91
N TYR A 222 -1.09 -13.30 3.88
CA TYR A 222 -1.21 -11.90 3.48
C TYR A 222 0.12 -11.32 2.99
N ILE A 223 0.07 -10.19 2.28
CA ILE A 223 1.27 -9.41 1.96
C ILE A 223 1.59 -8.53 3.16
N LEU A 224 2.71 -8.82 3.82
CA LEU A 224 3.02 -8.25 5.13
C LEU A 224 3.04 -6.71 5.10
N SER A 225 3.69 -6.13 4.09
CA SER A 225 3.82 -4.68 3.96
C SER A 225 2.50 -3.94 3.72
N HIS A 226 1.52 -4.60 3.09
CA HIS A 226 0.19 -4.03 2.93
C HIS A 226 -0.51 -3.93 4.29
N LEU A 227 -0.38 -4.97 5.12
CA LEU A 227 -0.97 -4.97 6.45
C LEU A 227 -0.27 -3.95 7.37
N GLU A 228 1.05 -3.91 7.33
CA GLU A 228 1.84 -2.96 8.10
C GLU A 228 1.56 -1.51 7.70
N TYR A 229 1.33 -1.23 6.41
CA TYR A 229 0.87 0.08 5.96
C TYR A 229 -0.48 0.45 6.57
N ILE A 230 -1.49 -0.43 6.43
CA ILE A 230 -2.84 -0.17 6.96
C ILE A 230 -2.79 0.03 8.47
N ILE A 231 -2.27 -0.94 9.22
CA ILE A 231 -2.22 -0.88 10.68
C ILE A 231 -1.36 0.30 11.15
N GLY A 232 -0.24 0.55 10.48
CA GLY A 232 0.64 1.67 10.77
C GLY A 232 -0.03 3.04 10.61
N GLU A 233 -0.77 3.26 9.53
CA GLU A 233 -1.55 4.50 9.32
C GLU A 233 -2.66 4.67 10.35
N LEU A 234 -3.39 3.59 10.66
CA LEU A 234 -4.47 3.63 11.65
C LEU A 234 -3.94 3.95 13.05
N LEU A 235 -2.86 3.29 13.47
CA LEU A 235 -2.24 3.55 14.77
C LEU A 235 -1.62 4.94 14.84
N ARG A 236 -0.97 5.42 13.76
CA ARG A 236 -0.45 6.79 13.70
C ARG A 236 -1.56 7.81 13.95
N ASN A 237 -2.72 7.63 13.30
CA ASN A 237 -3.86 8.52 13.46
C ASN A 237 -4.45 8.46 14.87
N GLY A 238 -4.70 7.25 15.40
CA GLY A 238 -5.26 7.08 16.73
C GLY A 238 -4.34 7.60 17.84
N VAL A 239 -3.04 7.30 17.76
CA VAL A 239 -2.04 7.78 18.74
C VAL A 239 -1.97 9.30 18.71
N GLN A 240 -1.87 9.92 17.53
CA GLN A 240 -1.81 11.38 17.44
C GLN A 240 -3.10 12.04 17.93
N ALA A 241 -4.29 11.47 17.62
CA ALA A 241 -5.56 12.02 18.08
C ALA A 241 -5.69 11.99 19.61
N VAL A 242 -5.24 10.90 20.25
CA VAL A 242 -5.22 10.81 21.72
C VAL A 242 -4.24 11.80 22.34
N ILE A 243 -3.05 11.97 21.75
CA ILE A 243 -2.06 12.96 22.22
C ILE A 243 -2.63 14.38 22.10
N ASP A 244 -3.13 14.77 20.92
CA ASP A 244 -3.69 16.10 20.64
C ASP A 244 -4.81 16.44 21.65
N ARG A 245 -5.71 15.48 21.89
CA ARG A 245 -6.81 15.65 22.85
C ARG A 245 -6.31 15.75 24.30
N HIS A 246 -5.37 14.88 24.69
CA HIS A 246 -4.83 14.85 26.04
C HIS A 246 -4.14 16.17 26.39
N GLN A 247 -3.30 16.69 25.50
CA GLN A 247 -2.64 18.00 25.67
C GLN A 247 -3.65 19.16 25.76
N THR A 248 -4.79 19.06 25.07
CA THR A 248 -5.85 20.07 25.12
C THR A 248 -6.61 20.05 26.44
N LEU A 249 -6.91 18.86 26.98
CA LEU A 249 -7.70 18.68 28.20
C LEU A 249 -6.87 18.76 29.49
N HIS A 250 -5.59 18.38 29.42
CA HIS A 250 -4.66 18.29 30.54
C HIS A 250 -3.35 19.00 30.17
N PRO A 251 -3.27 20.34 30.35
CA PRO A 251 -2.07 21.12 30.05
C PRO A 251 -0.90 20.77 30.98
N ASP A 252 -1.20 20.27 32.18
CA ASP A 252 -0.22 19.73 33.11
C ASP A 252 0.10 18.27 32.72
N PRO A 253 1.34 17.96 32.28
CA PRO A 253 1.70 16.64 31.82
C PRO A 253 1.47 15.56 32.88
N ASP A 254 1.69 15.85 34.17
CA ASP A 254 1.77 14.82 35.21
C ASP A 254 0.42 14.51 35.89
N ALA A 255 -0.64 15.23 35.53
CA ALA A 255 -1.92 15.13 36.23
C ALA A 255 -2.66 13.80 35.98
N VAL A 256 -2.73 13.33 34.73
CA VAL A 256 -3.50 12.14 34.32
C VAL A 256 -2.85 11.49 33.11
N LYS A 257 -2.75 10.15 33.06
CA LYS A 257 -2.25 9.43 31.87
C LYS A 257 -3.27 9.43 30.72
N PRO A 258 -2.84 9.48 29.45
CA PRO A 258 -3.73 9.35 28.30
C PRO A 258 -4.45 7.99 28.29
N HIS A 259 -5.69 7.99 27.79
CA HIS A 259 -6.46 6.76 27.63
C HIS A 259 -5.78 5.79 26.66
N PRO A 260 -5.83 4.47 26.93
CA PRO A 260 -5.23 3.49 26.05
C PRO A 260 -5.98 3.38 24.72
N ILE A 261 -5.26 2.98 23.67
CA ILE A 261 -5.83 2.50 22.42
C ILE A 261 -6.08 1.00 22.56
N GLU A 262 -7.32 0.58 22.30
CA GLU A 262 -7.75 -0.81 22.45
C GLU A 262 -7.83 -1.47 21.07
N ILE A 263 -7.12 -2.58 20.88
CA ILE A 263 -7.08 -3.33 19.63
C ILE A 263 -7.61 -4.74 19.86
N THR A 264 -8.68 -5.11 19.16
CA THR A 264 -9.31 -6.43 19.29
C THR A 264 -9.13 -7.23 18.01
N ILE A 265 -8.56 -8.43 18.13
CA ILE A 265 -8.38 -9.38 17.02
C ILE A 265 -9.51 -10.42 17.10
N CYS A 266 -10.34 -10.49 16.07
CA CYS A 266 -11.39 -11.49 15.94
C CYS A 266 -11.14 -12.37 14.72
N GLU A 267 -11.03 -13.68 14.92
CA GLU A 267 -10.91 -14.65 13.84
C GLU A 267 -12.17 -15.51 13.77
N ASN A 268 -12.73 -15.66 12.58
CA ASN A 268 -13.77 -16.64 12.30
C ASN A 268 -13.36 -17.53 11.11
N GLN A 269 -14.28 -18.37 10.60
CA GLN A 269 -13.96 -19.31 9.52
C GLN A 269 -13.63 -18.63 8.17
N GLN A 270 -14.12 -17.41 7.95
CA GLN A 270 -14.01 -16.71 6.66
C GLN A 270 -13.12 -15.47 6.72
N HIS A 271 -13.05 -14.82 7.89
CA HIS A 271 -12.47 -13.50 8.06
C HIS A 271 -11.62 -13.39 9.32
N VAL A 272 -10.62 -12.51 9.24
CA VAL A 272 -9.95 -11.92 10.39
C VAL A 272 -10.35 -10.46 10.43
N ILE A 273 -10.84 -10.01 11.58
CA ILE A 273 -11.30 -8.65 11.83
C ILE A 273 -10.40 -8.05 12.90
N ILE A 274 -9.79 -6.91 12.61
CA ILE A 274 -8.99 -6.14 13.56
C ILE A 274 -9.74 -4.85 13.83
N ARG A 275 -10.20 -4.68 15.07
CA ARG A 275 -10.81 -3.44 15.55
C ARG A 275 -9.74 -2.61 16.25
N ILE A 276 -9.60 -1.33 15.90
CA ILE A 276 -8.74 -0.36 16.58
C ILE A 276 -9.64 0.75 17.12
N CYS A 277 -9.67 0.91 18.43
CA CYS A 277 -10.48 1.89 19.16
C CYS A 277 -9.58 2.89 19.86
N ASP A 278 -9.82 4.18 19.61
CA ASP A 278 -9.17 5.27 20.33
C ASP A 278 -10.19 6.12 21.11
N ARG A 279 -9.68 6.95 22.03
CA ARG A 279 -10.43 8.00 22.72
C ARG A 279 -9.89 9.38 22.38
N GLY A 280 -9.57 9.59 21.11
CA GLY A 280 -8.97 10.80 20.56
C GLY A 280 -9.95 11.96 20.33
N GLY A 281 -11.21 11.84 20.76
CA GLY A 281 -12.22 12.89 20.63
C GLY A 281 -13.07 12.80 19.36
N GLY A 282 -12.85 11.80 18.51
CA GLY A 282 -13.66 11.57 17.31
C GLY A 282 -13.38 12.54 16.16
N ILE A 283 -14.12 12.36 15.08
CA ILE A 283 -14.06 13.11 13.84
C ILE A 283 -15.34 13.95 13.75
N PRO A 284 -15.22 15.27 13.51
CA PRO A 284 -16.39 16.14 13.36
C PRO A 284 -17.32 15.68 12.26
N ARG A 285 -18.65 15.76 12.47
CA ARG A 285 -19.65 15.36 11.46
C ARG A 285 -19.47 16.04 10.11
N ALA A 286 -18.98 17.27 10.09
CA ALA A 286 -18.70 18.02 8.87
C ALA A 286 -17.56 17.43 8.03
N GLU A 287 -16.64 16.69 8.64
CA GLU A 287 -15.48 16.08 7.98
C GLU A 287 -15.77 14.67 7.42
N LEU A 288 -16.75 13.96 8.00
CA LEU A 288 -17.09 12.57 7.62
C LEU A 288 -17.36 12.36 6.12
N PRO A 289 -18.06 13.27 5.39
CA PRO A 289 -18.28 13.10 3.94
C PRO A 289 -17.01 13.13 3.10
N TYR A 290 -15.91 13.64 3.65
CA TYR A 290 -14.62 13.84 2.97
C TYR A 290 -13.56 12.83 3.41
N LEU A 291 -13.85 12.01 4.42
CA LEU A 291 -12.92 11.07 5.06
C LEU A 291 -12.20 10.15 4.05
N TRP A 292 -12.95 9.63 3.09
CA TRP A 292 -12.46 8.70 2.07
C TRP A 292 -12.07 9.38 0.75
N SER A 293 -12.09 10.72 0.71
CA SER A 293 -11.85 11.46 -0.51
C SER A 293 -10.40 11.89 -0.67
N PHE A 294 -9.91 11.76 -1.90
CA PHE A 294 -8.62 12.31 -2.32
C PHE A 294 -8.75 13.74 -2.83
N SER A 295 -9.92 14.09 -3.41
CA SER A 295 -10.14 15.34 -4.15
C SER A 295 -10.88 16.45 -3.39
N LYS A 296 -11.72 16.11 -2.40
CA LYS A 296 -12.56 17.07 -1.64
C LYS A 296 -12.26 17.09 -0.15
N GLY A 297 -12.66 18.16 0.52
CA GLY A 297 -12.59 18.36 1.97
C GLY A 297 -12.07 19.75 2.34
N PRO A 298 -12.39 20.27 3.54
CA PRO A 298 -12.06 21.64 3.96
C PRO A 298 -10.55 21.91 4.03
N GLN A 299 -9.73 20.85 4.10
CA GLN A 299 -8.27 20.94 4.19
C GLN A 299 -7.56 20.68 2.84
N SER A 300 -8.26 20.74 1.70
CA SER A 300 -7.67 20.49 0.37
C SER A 300 -6.46 21.36 0.07
N GLN A 301 -6.53 22.68 0.34
CA GLN A 301 -5.44 23.61 0.08
C GLN A 301 -4.20 23.31 0.92
N ARG A 302 -4.38 23.08 2.24
CA ARG A 302 -3.29 22.69 3.14
C ARG A 302 -2.66 21.36 2.74
N ARG A 303 -3.47 20.39 2.27
CA ARG A 303 -2.96 19.11 1.75
C ARG A 303 -2.07 19.33 0.52
N LEU A 304 -2.47 20.20 -0.40
CA LEU A 304 -1.69 20.54 -1.60
C LEU A 304 -0.33 21.14 -1.23
N GLU A 305 -0.31 22.10 -0.31
CA GLU A 305 0.93 22.73 0.20
C GLU A 305 1.86 21.73 0.89
N ASN A 306 1.31 20.81 1.68
CA ASN A 306 2.08 19.74 2.32
C ASN A 306 2.64 18.73 1.30
N LEU A 307 1.86 18.39 0.26
CA LEU A 307 2.28 17.46 -0.79
C LEU A 307 3.44 18.00 -1.63
N ALA A 308 3.50 19.32 -1.84
CA ALA A 308 4.62 19.96 -2.55
C ALA A 308 5.97 19.74 -1.82
N GLN A 309 5.95 19.52 -0.51
CA GLN A 309 7.13 19.24 0.31
C GLN A 309 7.55 17.76 0.30
N VAL A 310 6.77 16.89 -0.35
CA VAL A 310 7.01 15.43 -0.38
C VAL A 310 7.24 15.00 -1.84
N PRO A 311 8.48 15.12 -2.36
CA PRO A 311 8.77 14.91 -3.78
C PRO A 311 8.58 13.44 -4.22
N LYS A 312 8.71 12.50 -3.28
CA LYS A 312 8.51 11.06 -3.48
C LYS A 312 7.73 10.49 -2.30
N MET A 313 6.90 9.48 -2.55
CA MET A 313 6.20 8.79 -1.47
C MET A 313 6.15 7.30 -1.76
N ALA A 314 6.85 6.57 -0.90
CA ALA A 314 6.70 5.14 -0.78
C ALA A 314 5.44 4.84 0.06
N ALA A 315 4.49 4.12 -0.52
CA ALA A 315 3.32 3.62 0.21
C ALA A 315 3.62 2.34 0.99
N THR A 316 4.70 1.64 0.69
CA THR A 316 5.11 0.41 1.39
C THR A 316 6.62 0.44 1.64
N MET A 317 7.13 -0.56 2.33
CA MET A 317 8.56 -0.68 2.61
C MET A 317 9.40 -1.14 1.44
N GLN A 318 8.84 -2.05 0.64
CA GLN A 318 9.42 -2.53 -0.59
C GLN A 318 9.68 -1.36 -1.55
N GLU A 319 8.83 -0.32 -1.46
CA GLU A 319 9.05 0.94 -2.15
C GLU A 319 10.29 1.71 -1.66
N LEU A 320 10.68 1.59 -0.40
CA LEU A 320 11.87 2.25 0.19
C LEU A 320 13.17 1.44 0.06
N HIS A 321 13.13 0.11 0.15
CA HIS A 321 14.33 -0.71 -0.06
C HIS A 321 14.94 -0.48 -1.45
N ALA A 322 14.10 -0.20 -2.45
CA ALA A 322 14.53 0.20 -3.78
C ALA A 322 15.36 1.51 -3.82
N GLU A 323 15.25 2.37 -2.79
CA GLU A 323 16.06 3.59 -2.61
C GLU A 323 17.35 3.37 -1.79
N GLU A 324 17.33 2.55 -0.75
CA GLU A 324 18.48 2.35 0.18
C GLU A 324 19.67 1.59 -0.42
N GLU A 325 19.45 0.76 -1.45
CA GLU A 325 20.53 0.03 -2.15
C GLU A 325 21.57 0.93 -2.83
N LEU A 326 21.33 2.25 -2.97
CA LEU A 326 22.35 3.20 -3.43
C LEU A 326 23.30 3.68 -2.32
N GLY A 327 23.01 3.42 -1.05
CA GLY A 327 23.72 4.02 0.09
C GLY A 327 24.68 3.10 0.85
N ARG A 328 24.61 1.78 0.67
CA ARG A 328 25.43 0.83 1.44
C ARG A 328 25.88 -0.36 0.59
N ALA A 329 27.03 -0.20 -0.06
CA ALA A 329 27.76 -1.31 -0.70
C ALA A 329 28.49 -2.23 0.30
N ASP A 330 28.53 -1.87 1.59
CA ASP A 330 29.20 -2.66 2.63
C ASP A 330 28.26 -2.83 3.82
N LEU A 331 27.73 -4.05 3.99
CA LEU A 331 27.48 -4.75 5.26
C LEU A 331 26.58 -5.98 4.99
N LYS A 332 27.17 -7.17 5.04
CA LYS A 332 26.48 -8.46 5.04
C LYS A 332 25.68 -8.62 6.33
N THR A 333 24.44 -8.13 6.34
CA THR A 333 23.46 -8.34 7.42
C THR A 333 22.15 -8.81 6.80
N PRO A 334 21.40 -9.72 7.45
CA PRO A 334 20.20 -10.32 6.86
C PRO A 334 19.15 -9.25 6.51
N PRO A 335 18.36 -9.45 5.43
CA PRO A 335 17.60 -8.39 4.76
C PRO A 335 16.34 -7.91 5.50
N TYR A 336 16.12 -8.32 6.75
CA TYR A 336 14.94 -7.93 7.53
C TYR A 336 15.28 -6.79 8.51
N GLN A 337 15.56 -5.60 7.96
CA GLN A 337 15.46 -4.34 8.72
C GLN A 337 14.01 -3.81 8.64
N SER A 338 13.57 -3.19 9.75
CA SER A 338 12.18 -2.86 10.13
C SER A 338 11.25 -2.46 8.99
N SER A 339 10.23 -3.29 8.73
CA SER A 339 9.16 -3.10 7.75
C SER A 339 8.22 -1.89 7.98
N LEU A 340 8.70 -0.84 8.65
CA LEU A 340 7.91 0.32 9.07
C LEU A 340 8.57 1.66 8.73
N SER A 341 9.69 1.69 8.01
CA SER A 341 10.31 2.92 7.49
C SER A 341 9.41 3.74 6.53
N SER A 342 8.37 3.15 5.91
CA SER A 342 7.34 3.89 5.15
C SER A 342 6.44 4.77 6.04
N LEU A 343 6.42 4.48 7.34
CA LEU A 343 5.80 5.34 8.34
C LEU A 343 6.73 6.49 8.75
N THR A 344 8.04 6.33 8.63
CA THR A 344 9.06 7.33 9.04
C THR A 344 9.61 8.18 7.89
N SER A 345 9.42 7.76 6.64
CA SER A 345 9.95 8.46 5.45
C SER A 345 9.21 9.76 5.12
N ARG A 346 8.00 9.94 5.64
CA ARG A 346 7.25 11.20 5.58
C ARG A 346 7.54 12.01 6.85
N PRO A 347 7.80 13.33 6.73
CA PRO A 347 7.89 14.19 7.89
C PRO A 347 6.61 14.03 8.74
N PRO A 348 6.72 13.63 10.01
CA PRO A 348 5.57 13.17 10.77
C PRO A 348 4.58 14.29 11.11
N ASN A 349 5.01 15.54 11.00
CA ASN A 349 4.20 16.74 11.15
C ASN A 349 3.38 17.09 9.88
N LEU A 350 3.63 16.46 8.73
CA LEU A 350 2.93 16.75 7.48
C LEU A 350 1.67 15.89 7.35
N ARG A 351 0.50 16.51 7.54
CA ARG A 351 -0.81 15.89 7.27
C ARG A 351 -1.12 15.94 5.77
N LEU A 352 -0.83 14.85 5.06
CA LEU A 352 -1.11 14.72 3.61
C LEU A 352 -2.56 14.34 3.32
N GLY A 353 -3.29 13.81 4.30
CA GLY A 353 -4.69 13.39 4.15
C GLY A 353 -4.93 12.22 3.20
N MET A 354 -3.91 11.39 2.94
CA MET A 354 -4.00 10.22 2.06
C MET A 354 -3.97 8.89 2.82
N GLY A 355 -3.58 8.87 4.10
CA GLY A 355 -3.36 7.63 4.87
C GLY A 355 -4.60 6.74 4.95
N LEU A 356 -5.73 7.31 5.40
CA LEU A 356 -7.01 6.58 5.49
C LEU A 356 -7.55 6.11 4.13
N PRO A 357 -7.73 6.97 3.12
CA PRO A 357 -8.28 6.52 1.84
C PRO A 357 -7.34 5.53 1.13
N LEU A 358 -6.01 5.69 1.22
CA LEU A 358 -5.07 4.70 0.68
C LEU A 358 -5.11 3.37 1.45
N SER A 359 -5.23 3.39 2.78
CA SER A 359 -5.41 2.18 3.60
C SER A 359 -6.65 1.39 3.18
N ARG A 360 -7.75 2.09 2.87
CA ARG A 360 -8.97 1.48 2.34
C ARG A 360 -8.73 0.81 0.98
N VAL A 361 -8.01 1.47 0.07
CA VAL A 361 -7.65 0.86 -1.24
C VAL A 361 -6.83 -0.42 -1.04
N TYR A 362 -5.86 -0.43 -0.12
CA TYR A 362 -5.09 -1.64 0.20
C TYR A 362 -5.95 -2.76 0.81
N ALA A 363 -6.86 -2.44 1.73
CA ALA A 363 -7.76 -3.41 2.34
C ALA A 363 -8.71 -4.04 1.30
N GLU A 364 -9.35 -3.21 0.48
CA GLU A 364 -10.29 -3.66 -0.55
C GLU A 364 -9.60 -4.39 -1.71
N TYR A 365 -8.31 -4.16 -1.95
CA TYR A 365 -7.58 -4.81 -3.05
C TYR A 365 -7.60 -6.34 -2.94
N TRP A 366 -7.51 -6.89 -1.73
CA TRP A 366 -7.63 -8.33 -1.46
C TRP A 366 -9.05 -8.75 -1.03
N ALA A 367 -10.07 -8.01 -1.48
CA ALA A 367 -11.48 -8.23 -1.14
C ALA A 367 -11.74 -8.19 0.39
N GLY A 368 -10.96 -7.39 1.12
CA GLY A 368 -11.25 -7.00 2.49
C GLY A 368 -12.15 -5.76 2.54
N ASN A 369 -12.26 -5.18 3.73
CA ASN A 369 -13.03 -3.97 3.98
C ASN A 369 -12.36 -3.13 5.09
N LEU A 370 -12.56 -1.82 5.05
CA LEU A 370 -12.13 -0.89 6.09
C LEU A 370 -13.27 0.06 6.42
N GLU A 371 -13.86 -0.12 7.60
CA GLU A 371 -14.98 0.68 8.10
C GLU A 371 -14.54 1.53 9.28
N LEU A 372 -15.16 2.71 9.43
CA LEU A 372 -14.84 3.65 10.49
C LEU A 372 -16.15 4.18 11.09
N HIS A 373 -16.25 4.10 12.41
CA HIS A 373 -17.33 4.64 13.20
C HIS A 373 -16.77 5.69 14.15
N SER A 374 -17.16 6.95 13.96
CA SER A 374 -16.73 8.04 14.81
C SER A 374 -17.80 8.45 15.80
N LEU A 375 -17.39 8.60 17.05
CA LEU A 375 -18.18 9.18 18.13
C LEU A 375 -17.60 10.56 18.45
N GLU A 376 -18.11 11.59 17.77
CA GLU A 376 -17.66 12.98 17.97
C GLU A 376 -17.73 13.38 19.45
N GLY A 377 -16.63 13.91 19.98
CA GLY A 377 -16.44 14.22 21.39
C GLY A 377 -15.85 13.08 22.24
N TYR A 378 -15.82 11.84 21.72
CA TYR A 378 -15.34 10.65 22.42
C TYR A 378 -14.13 10.00 21.74
N GLY A 379 -14.29 9.45 20.54
CA GLY A 379 -13.27 8.60 19.91
C GLY A 379 -13.67 8.02 18.56
N VAL A 380 -12.85 7.10 18.06
CA VAL A 380 -13.06 6.42 16.77
C VAL A 380 -12.85 4.91 16.93
N ASP A 381 -13.76 4.15 16.33
CA ASP A 381 -13.60 2.71 16.10
C ASP A 381 -13.35 2.44 14.62
N VAL A 382 -12.24 1.79 14.30
CA VAL A 382 -11.92 1.35 12.94
C VAL A 382 -11.95 -0.17 12.87
N PHE A 383 -12.63 -0.71 11.86
CA PHE A 383 -12.74 -2.15 11.63
C PHE A 383 -12.07 -2.50 10.30
N LEU A 384 -10.95 -3.22 10.37
CA LEU A 384 -10.28 -3.82 9.22
C LEU A 384 -10.71 -5.29 9.08
N GLN A 385 -11.35 -5.64 7.98
CA GLN A 385 -11.75 -7.01 7.67
C GLN A 385 -10.87 -7.58 6.56
N ILE A 386 -10.30 -8.76 6.79
CA ILE A 386 -9.41 -9.46 5.87
C ILE A 386 -9.96 -10.87 5.58
N SER A 387 -9.80 -11.35 4.35
CA SER A 387 -10.13 -12.74 4.00
C SER A 387 -9.13 -13.72 4.61
N ARG A 388 -9.60 -14.65 5.44
CA ARG A 388 -8.74 -15.62 6.13
C ARG A 388 -8.08 -16.63 5.19
N LEU A 389 -8.74 -16.98 4.08
CA LEU A 389 -8.31 -18.10 3.23
C LEU A 389 -7.37 -17.68 2.08
N GLY A 390 -7.22 -16.39 1.82
CA GLY A 390 -6.41 -15.88 0.69
C GLY A 390 -6.88 -16.34 -0.70
N ASN A 391 -8.07 -16.91 -0.80
CA ASN A 391 -8.63 -17.48 -2.04
C ASN A 391 -9.45 -16.47 -2.87
N LYS A 392 -9.61 -15.25 -2.36
CA LYS A 392 -10.24 -14.16 -3.09
C LYS A 392 -9.23 -13.56 -4.06
N ASN A 393 -9.68 -13.32 -5.29
CA ASN A 393 -8.89 -12.66 -6.31
C ASN A 393 -8.70 -11.18 -5.95
N GLU A 394 -7.59 -10.62 -6.41
CA GLU A 394 -7.38 -9.18 -6.43
C GLU A 394 -8.56 -8.48 -7.12
N GLN A 395 -8.97 -7.36 -6.55
CA GLN A 395 -10.00 -6.52 -7.15
C GLN A 395 -9.36 -5.65 -8.23
N LEU A 396 -9.75 -5.84 -9.48
CA LEU A 396 -9.28 -5.04 -10.62
C LEU A 396 -10.45 -4.33 -11.27
N THR A 397 -10.20 -3.10 -11.74
CA THR A 397 -11.10 -2.44 -12.68
C THR A 397 -11.01 -3.19 -14.00
N THR A 398 -12.04 -3.97 -14.33
CA THR A 398 -12.10 -4.78 -15.55
C THR A 398 -12.44 -3.93 -16.76
N ARG A 399 -12.12 -4.42 -17.96
CA ARG A 399 -12.55 -3.78 -19.21
C ARG A 399 -14.08 -3.59 -19.27
N ALA A 400 -14.85 -4.58 -18.83
CA ALA A 400 -16.32 -4.47 -18.77
C ALA A 400 -16.76 -3.27 -17.91
N SER A 401 -16.07 -2.99 -16.80
CA SER A 401 -16.33 -1.81 -15.98
C SER A 401 -15.85 -0.49 -16.61
N MET A 402 -14.86 -0.54 -17.51
CA MET A 402 -14.40 0.61 -18.28
C MET A 402 -15.33 0.93 -19.45
N ASP A 403 -15.89 -0.07 -20.12
CA ASP A 403 -16.77 0.11 -21.29
C ASP A 403 -18.23 0.41 -20.91
N ALA A 404 -18.60 0.20 -19.63
CA ALA A 404 -19.91 0.56 -19.06
C ALA A 404 -19.99 2.01 -18.52
N LEU A 405 -18.90 2.79 -18.67
CA LEU A 405 -18.80 4.22 -18.37
C LEU A 405 -18.69 5.00 -19.67
#